data_AF-A0AAV8DIR1-F1
#
_entry.id   AF-A0AAV8DIR1-F1
#
_cell.length_a   1.000
_cell.length_b   1.000
_cell.length_c   1.000
_cell.angle_alpha   90.00
_cell.angle_beta   90.00
_cell.angle_gamma   90.00
#
_symmetry.space_group_name_H-M   'P 1'
#
loop_
_entity.id
_entity.type
_entity.pdbx_description
1 polymer ?
#
loop_
_entity_poly.entity_id
_entity_poly.type
_entity_poly.pdbx_seq_one_letter_code
_entity_poly.pdbx_strand_id
1 'polypeptide(L)'
;MDNPIYTRAVCPNCKTALLTEIPFDMPKSCAVHCGCCQTIFPFNPDPDELQRITQIAADPEKKYRVPSSYDRFMREEIALINASKPDISPYEAFRMASKKWFKNDRGSPTLSSSDLSVQLLKKCRM
;
A
#
# COMPACT_ATOMS: atom_id res chain seq x y z
N MET A 1 -14.94 13.15 9.10
CA MET A 1 -14.69 12.22 10.22
C MET A 1 -13.20 11.96 10.21
N ASP A 2 -12.46 12.86 10.84
CA ASP A 2 -11.00 12.89 10.84
C ASP A 2 -10.50 11.73 11.69
N ASN A 3 -9.70 10.84 11.09
CA ASN A 3 -9.20 9.65 11.76
C ASN A 3 -8.10 10.09 12.75
N PRO A 4 -8.25 9.85 14.06
CA PRO A 4 -7.27 10.29 15.04
C PRO A 4 -5.90 9.65 14.75
N ILE A 5 -4.89 10.51 14.73
CA ILE A 5 -3.52 10.11 14.47
C ILE A 5 -2.90 9.63 15.79
N TYR A 6 -2.45 8.39 15.84
CA TYR A 6 -1.76 7.83 17.00
C TYR A 6 -0.24 7.82 16.77
N THR A 7 0.52 8.30 17.75
CA THR A 7 1.98 8.17 17.78
C THR A 7 2.44 7.33 18.96
N ARG A 8 3.61 6.71 18.82
CA ARG A 8 4.22 5.86 19.84
C ARG A 8 5.23 6.66 20.66
N ALA A 9 4.88 6.97 21.90
CA ALA A 9 5.82 7.52 22.88
C ALA A 9 6.42 6.40 23.74
N VAL A 10 7.68 6.53 24.16
CA VAL A 10 8.33 5.57 25.08
C VAL A 10 8.63 6.27 26.39
N CYS A 11 8.11 5.72 27.50
CA CYS A 11 8.35 6.29 28.82
C CYS A 11 9.85 6.22 29.16
N PRO A 12 10.49 7.34 29.57
CA PRO A 12 11.91 7.33 29.91
C PRO A 12 12.22 6.48 31.14
N ASN A 13 11.26 6.39 32.08
CA ASN A 13 11.40 5.73 33.37
C ASN A 13 11.28 4.20 33.27
N CYS A 14 10.20 3.69 32.68
CA CYS A 14 9.91 2.25 32.65
C CYS A 14 9.99 1.62 31.26
N LYS A 15 10.33 2.39 30.22
CA LYS A 15 10.40 1.96 28.82
C LYS A 15 9.07 1.44 28.22
N THR A 16 7.95 1.62 28.92
CA THR A 16 6.63 1.30 28.37
C THR A 16 6.35 2.13 27.13
N ALA A 17 5.90 1.46 26.06
CA ALA A 17 5.37 2.11 24.87
C ALA A 17 3.93 2.55 25.10
N LEU A 18 3.64 3.82 24.87
CA LEU A 18 2.35 4.46 25.02
C LEU A 18 1.87 4.93 23.64
N LEU A 19 0.60 4.69 23.34
CA LEU A 19 -0.06 5.27 22.17
C LEU A 19 -0.73 6.57 22.59
N THR A 20 -0.36 7.68 21.96
CA THR A 20 -0.92 9.01 22.24
C THR A 20 -1.59 9.53 20.98
N GLU A 21 -2.79 10.07 21.15
CA GLU A 21 -3.48 10.80 20.10
C GLU A 21 -2.79 12.15 19.89
N ILE A 22 -2.44 12.46 18.65
CA ILE A 22 -1.98 13.78 18.25
C ILE A 22 -3.21 14.54 17.75
N PRO A 23 -3.68 15.59 18.47
CA PRO A 23 -4.69 16.47 17.93
C PRO A 23 -4.14 17.16 16.67
N PHE A 24 -4.93 17.17 15.60
CA PHE A 24 -4.56 17.80 14.31
C PHE A 24 -4.20 19.28 14.42
N ASP A 25 -4.59 19.91 15.53
CA ASP A 25 -4.49 21.34 15.77
C ASP A 25 -3.98 21.58 17.19
N MET A 26 -2.67 21.37 17.47
CA MET A 26 -2.04 21.89 18.70
C MET A 26 -0.50 21.78 18.76
N PRO A 27 0.18 22.52 19.66
CA PRO A 27 1.51 23.06 19.47
C PRO A 27 2.60 22.02 19.69
N LYS A 28 3.83 22.42 19.35
CA LYS A 28 5.10 21.66 19.28
C LYS A 28 5.51 20.83 20.52
N SER A 29 4.66 20.64 21.54
CA SER A 29 4.96 19.84 22.73
C SER A 29 3.69 19.38 23.44
N CYS A 30 3.53 18.06 23.63
CA CYS A 30 2.45 17.46 24.42
C CYS A 30 3.04 16.74 25.64
N ALA A 31 2.40 16.83 26.81
CA ALA A 31 2.81 16.07 27.99
C ALA A 31 2.10 14.71 28.01
N VAL A 32 2.87 13.61 28.10
CA VAL A 32 2.35 12.24 28.09
C VAL A 32 2.47 11.66 29.50
N HIS A 33 1.37 11.10 30.00
CA HIS A 33 1.34 10.42 31.29
C HIS A 33 1.50 8.91 31.10
N CYS A 34 2.49 8.32 31.75
CA CYS A 34 2.69 6.88 31.74
C CYS A 34 1.80 6.18 32.78
N GLY A 35 0.83 5.39 32.35
CA GLY A 35 -0.01 4.60 33.26
C GLY A 35 0.74 3.56 34.09
N CYS A 36 1.93 3.13 33.67
CA CYS A 36 2.72 2.11 34.38
C CYS A 36 3.48 2.64 35.59
N CYS A 37 4.01 3.85 35.52
CA CYS A 37 4.85 4.43 36.59
C CYS A 37 4.42 5.86 36.98
N GLN A 38 3.24 6.29 36.53
CA GLN A 38 2.64 7.61 36.75
C GLN A 38 3.53 8.82 36.38
N THR A 39 4.57 8.57 35.57
CA THR A 39 5.52 9.61 35.18
C THR A 39 4.91 10.44 34.05
N ILE A 40 4.82 11.75 34.27
CA ILE A 40 4.48 12.74 33.23
C ILE A 40 5.79 13.18 32.57
N PHE A 41 5.86 13.14 31.25
CA PHE A 41 7.04 13.60 30.52
C PHE A 41 6.65 14.40 29.28
N PRO A 42 7.45 15.43 28.90
CA PRO A 42 7.23 16.13 27.65
C PRO A 42 7.59 15.21 26.48
N PHE A 43 6.66 15.06 25.55
CA PHE A 43 6.87 14.43 24.26
C PHE A 43 6.91 15.52 23.20
N ASN A 44 8.05 15.64 22.54
CA ASN A 44 8.21 16.48 21.36
C ASN A 44 8.19 15.54 20.15
N PRO A 45 7.07 15.43 19.41
CA PRO A 45 7.05 14.65 18.19
C PRO A 45 8.09 15.22 17.23
N ASP A 46 8.91 14.36 16.64
CA ASP A 46 9.85 14.78 15.60
C ASP A 46 9.05 15.46 14.47
N PRO A 47 9.37 16.72 14.08
CA PRO A 47 8.67 17.42 13.02
C PRO A 47 8.63 16.65 11.70
N ASP A 48 9.67 15.88 11.38
CA ASP A 48 9.72 15.04 10.17
C ASP A 48 8.82 13.81 10.29
N GLU A 49 8.68 13.26 11.50
CA GLU A 49 7.73 12.17 11.78
C GLU A 49 6.29 12.68 11.75
N LEU A 50 6.04 13.86 12.32
CA LEU A 50 4.74 14.53 12.24
C LEU A 50 4.37 14.81 10.78
N GLN A 51 5.29 15.35 9.97
CA GLN A 51 5.05 15.61 8.55
C GLN A 51 4.75 14.31 7.77
N ARG A 52 5.47 13.21 8.03
CA ARG A 52 5.15 11.90 7.45
C ARG A 52 3.75 11.43 7.83
N ILE A 53 3.39 11.61 9.10
CA ILE A 53 2.10 11.17 9.64
C ILE A 53 0.93 12.03 9.11
N THR A 54 1.09 13.34 8.98
CA THR A 54 0.08 14.23 8.37
C THR A 54 -0.04 13.97 6.86
N GLN A 55 1.05 13.66 6.17
CA GLN A 55 1.03 13.24 4.76
C GLN A 55 0.28 11.92 4.55
N ILE A 56 0.34 11.01 5.53
CA ILE A 56 -0.41 9.74 5.51
C ILE A 56 -1.90 9.96 5.82
N ALA A 57 -2.24 10.94 6.68
CA ALA A 57 -3.63 11.23 7.06
C ALA A 57 -4.39 12.10 6.06
N ALA A 58 -3.70 12.88 5.22
CA ALA A 58 -4.31 13.72 4.20
C ALA A 58 -4.79 12.95 2.95
N ASP A 59 -4.39 11.68 2.75
CA ASP A 59 -4.74 10.93 1.55
C ASP A 59 -5.09 9.47 1.89
N PRO A 60 -6.36 9.15 2.19
CA PRO A 60 -6.81 7.79 2.54
C PRO A 60 -6.59 6.75 1.42
N GLU A 61 -6.16 7.17 0.23
CA GLU A 61 -6.04 6.31 -0.95
C GLU A 61 -4.61 5.89 -1.34
N LYS A 62 -3.56 6.45 -0.75
CA LYS A 62 -2.18 6.11 -1.13
C LYS A 62 -1.43 5.38 -0.04
N LYS A 63 -1.85 4.13 0.19
CA LYS A 63 -0.92 3.10 0.65
C LYS A 63 0.20 3.06 -0.39
N TYR A 64 1.37 3.62 -0.09
CA TYR A 64 2.60 3.36 -0.84
C TYR A 64 2.95 1.87 -0.68
N ARG A 65 2.18 1.01 -1.33
CA ARG A 65 2.63 -0.33 -1.68
C ARG A 65 3.73 -0.12 -2.72
N VAL A 66 4.87 -0.78 -2.54
CA VAL A 66 5.83 -0.96 -3.62
C VAL A 66 5.02 -1.44 -4.83
N PRO A 67 4.99 -0.71 -5.97
CA PRO A 67 4.17 -1.11 -7.10
C PRO A 67 4.63 -2.49 -7.52
N SER A 68 3.68 -3.42 -7.63
CA SER A 68 3.97 -4.81 -7.97
C SER A 68 4.69 -4.88 -9.32
N SER A 69 5.37 -5.99 -9.60
CA SER A 69 5.99 -6.22 -10.92
C SER A 69 5.00 -5.99 -12.07
N TYR A 70 3.75 -6.40 -11.87
CA TYR A 70 2.64 -6.14 -12.79
C TYR A 70 2.34 -4.65 -12.95
N ASP A 71 2.22 -3.88 -11.85
CA ASP A 71 1.90 -2.45 -11.92
C ASP A 71 2.98 -1.60 -12.59
N ARG A 72 4.25 -2.03 -12.46
CA ARG A 72 5.37 -1.42 -13.19
C ARG A 72 5.29 -1.80 -14.67
N PHE A 73 5.13 -3.09 -14.96
CA PHE A 73 5.04 -3.61 -16.32
C PHE A 73 3.89 -3.01 -17.12
N MET A 74 2.68 -2.94 -16.54
CA MET A 74 1.50 -2.44 -17.25
C MET A 74 1.65 -0.96 -17.62
N ARG A 75 2.22 -0.14 -16.72
CA ARG A 75 2.44 1.29 -17.02
C ARG A 75 3.46 1.49 -18.13
N GLU A 76 4.59 0.80 -18.04
CA GLU A 76 5.65 0.88 -19.05
C GLU A 76 5.19 0.34 -20.40
N GLU A 77 4.54 -0.82 -20.41
CA GLU A 77 4.14 -1.49 -21.65
C GLU A 77 2.99 -0.74 -22.35
N ILE A 78 2.00 -0.23 -21.60
CA ILE A 78 0.95 0.62 -22.18
C ILE A 78 1.57 1.90 -22.74
N ALA A 79 2.51 2.52 -22.04
CA ALA A 79 3.18 3.73 -22.53
C ALA A 79 3.97 3.47 -23.82
N LEU A 80 4.69 2.34 -23.91
CA LEU A 80 5.39 1.94 -25.12
C LEU A 80 4.44 1.68 -26.30
N ILE A 81 3.31 1.01 -26.03
CA ILE A 81 2.29 0.71 -27.03
C ILE A 81 1.63 2.00 -27.54
N ASN A 82 1.29 2.93 -26.65
CA ASN A 82 0.75 4.24 -27.01
C ASN A 82 1.76 5.12 -27.77
N ALA A 83 3.05 5.05 -27.40
CA ALA A 83 4.10 5.78 -28.11
C ALA A 83 4.39 5.22 -29.51
N SER A 84 4.29 3.89 -29.66
CA SER A 84 4.50 3.21 -30.95
C SER A 84 3.29 3.33 -31.87
N LYS A 85 2.09 3.38 -31.30
CA LYS A 85 0.81 3.48 -32.01
C LYS A 85 -0.07 4.49 -31.26
N PRO A 86 -0.10 5.76 -31.65
CA PRO A 86 -0.98 6.74 -31.02
C PRO A 86 -2.47 6.54 -31.39
N ASP A 87 -2.77 5.80 -32.47
CA ASP A 87 -4.13 5.63 -33.01
C ASP A 87 -4.96 4.53 -32.36
N ILE A 88 -4.37 3.73 -31.46
CA ILE A 88 -5.08 2.66 -30.76
C ILE A 88 -5.80 3.20 -29.53
N SER A 89 -6.96 2.60 -29.23
CA SER A 89 -7.69 2.97 -28.02
C SER A 89 -6.92 2.55 -26.76
N PRO A 90 -7.06 3.27 -25.63
CA PRO A 90 -6.46 2.90 -24.35
C PRO A 90 -6.80 1.46 -23.92
N TYR A 91 -8.01 0.99 -24.27
CA TYR A 91 -8.45 -0.37 -24.00
C TYR A 91 -7.65 -1.42 -24.79
N GLU A 92 -7.37 -1.12 -26.05
CA GLU A 92 -6.60 -2.02 -26.91
C GLU A 92 -5.13 -2.07 -26.51
N ALA A 93 -4.56 -0.92 -26.12
CA ALA A 93 -3.23 -0.84 -25.53
C ALA A 93 -3.12 -1.70 -24.26
N PHE A 94 -4.10 -1.61 -23.35
CA PHE A 94 -4.17 -2.46 -22.16
C PHE A 94 -4.27 -3.95 -22.52
N ARG A 95 -5.15 -4.31 -23.46
CA ARG A 95 -5.32 -5.71 -23.90
C ARG A 95 -4.01 -6.30 -24.44
N MET A 96 -3.26 -5.51 -25.22
CA MET A 96 -1.96 -5.91 -25.75
C MET A 96 -0.91 -6.05 -24.63
N ALA A 97 -0.84 -5.08 -23.71
CA ALA A 97 0.07 -5.14 -22.56
C ALA A 97 -0.21 -6.38 -21.69
N SER A 98 -1.48 -6.65 -21.35
CA SER A 98 -1.88 -7.84 -20.60
C SER A 98 -1.45 -9.12 -21.30
N LYS A 99 -1.63 -9.23 -22.62
CA LYS A 99 -1.16 -10.39 -23.40
C LYS A 99 0.36 -10.58 -23.33
N LYS A 100 1.13 -9.50 -23.22
CA LYS A 100 2.59 -9.55 -23.08
C LYS A 100 3.01 -9.91 -21.66
N TRP A 101 2.28 -9.45 -20.64
CA TRP A 101 2.49 -9.85 -19.24
C TRP A 101 2.44 -11.38 -19.10
N PHE A 102 1.35 -12.01 -19.57
CA PHE A 102 1.19 -13.48 -19.54
C PHE A 102 2.28 -14.25 -20.31
N LYS A 103 2.92 -13.62 -21.31
CA LYS A 103 4.01 -14.24 -22.08
C LYS A 103 5.37 -14.09 -21.41
N ASN A 104 5.57 -13.03 -20.63
CA ASN A 104 6.83 -12.72 -19.97
C ASN A 104 7.01 -13.48 -18.65
N ASP A 105 5.89 -13.85 -18.00
CA ASP A 105 5.87 -14.85 -16.92
C ASP A 105 6.17 -16.25 -17.49
N ARG A 106 7.45 -16.49 -17.81
CA ARG A 106 7.93 -17.79 -18.30
C ARG A 106 7.72 -18.84 -17.22
N GLY A 107 6.63 -19.58 -17.33
CA GLY A 107 6.36 -20.73 -16.49
C GLY A 107 4.93 -21.28 -16.50
N SER A 108 4.00 -20.79 -17.33
CA SER A 108 2.71 -21.45 -17.49
C SER A 108 2.54 -21.96 -18.92
N PRO A 109 2.25 -23.27 -19.10
CA PRO A 109 2.11 -23.87 -20.41
C PRO A 109 0.95 -23.18 -21.12
N THR A 110 1.15 -22.92 -22.41
CA THR A 110 0.07 -22.65 -23.34
C THR A 110 -1.06 -23.65 -23.10
N LEU A 111 -2.13 -23.24 -22.42
CA LEU A 111 -3.44 -23.81 -22.65
C LEU A 111 -3.83 -23.32 -24.05
N SER A 112 -3.29 -24.02 -25.04
CA SER A 112 -3.87 -24.10 -26.36
C SER A 112 -5.34 -24.44 -26.21
N SER A 113 -6.14 -23.84 -27.07
CA SER A 113 -7.60 -23.80 -27.11
C SER A 113 -8.30 -25.17 -27.30
N SER A 114 -7.82 -26.25 -26.68
CA SER A 114 -8.33 -27.62 -26.83
C SER A 114 -8.62 -28.39 -25.53
N ASP A 115 -8.47 -27.78 -24.33
CA ASP A 115 -8.58 -28.51 -23.06
C ASP A 115 -9.75 -28.10 -22.14
N LEU A 116 -10.87 -27.65 -22.72
CA LEU A 116 -12.10 -27.35 -21.97
C LEU A 116 -12.93 -28.59 -21.58
N SER A 117 -12.39 -29.81 -21.66
CA SER A 117 -13.18 -31.04 -21.44
C SER A 117 -12.75 -31.94 -20.28
N VAL A 118 -11.66 -31.66 -19.55
CA VAL A 118 -11.14 -32.66 -18.56
C VAL A 118 -11.13 -32.20 -17.09
N GLN A 119 -11.37 -30.93 -16.75
CA GLN A 119 -11.26 -30.49 -15.34
C GLN A 119 -12.56 -30.23 -14.60
N LEU A 120 -13.72 -30.52 -15.19
CA LEU A 120 -15.01 -30.42 -14.51
C LEU A 120 -15.49 -31.77 -13.94
N LEU A 121 -14.65 -32.61 -13.34
CA LEU A 121 -15.12 -33.71 -12.46
C LEU A 121 -14.00 -34.45 -11.71
N LYS A 122 -13.37 -33.81 -10.71
CA LYS A 122 -12.72 -34.54 -9.60
C LYS A 122 -13.10 -33.84 -8.29
N LYS A 123 -14.39 -33.86 -7.98
CA LYS A 123 -15.03 -34.77 -7.00
C LYS A 123 -14.67 -34.36 -5.57
N CYS A 124 -15.63 -33.70 -4.92
CA CYS A 124 -15.71 -33.62 -3.46
C CYS A 124 -15.37 -34.98 -2.84
N ARG A 125 -14.48 -34.99 -1.85
CA ARG A 125 -14.42 -36.09 -0.89
C ARG A 125 -14.12 -35.57 0.51
N MET A 126 -15.20 -35.66 1.31
CA MET A 126 -15.38 -35.71 2.77
C MET A 126 -14.54 -34.78 3.65
#